data_AF-A0A5N5TJU5-F1
#
_entry.id   AF-A0A5N5TJU5-F1
#
_cell.length_a   1.000
_cell.length_b   1.000
_cell.length_c   1.000
_cell.angle_alpha   90.00
_cell.angle_beta   90.00
_cell.angle_gamma   90.00
#
_symmetry.space_group_name_H-M   'P 1'
#
loop_
_entity.id
_entity.type
_entity.pdbx_description
1 polymer ?
#
loop_
_entity_poly.entity_id
_entity_poly.type
_entity_poly.pdbx_seq_one_letter_code
_entity_poly.pdbx_strand_id
1 'polypeptide(L)'
;VNQHWNAEKIFQEARRIVMAEWQHVVYNEFLPRVLGWNAMTLYSLRLKTEGYYTDYDSNCNPTVLNEFGTAAFRFEEISGILYCV
;
A
#
# COMPACT_ATOMS: atom_id res chain seq x y z
N VAL A 1 -9.43 27.20 0.54
CA VAL A 1 -8.56 26.60 -0.50
C VAL A 1 -7.46 27.60 -0.85
N ASN A 2 -6.21 27.15 -0.97
CA ASN A 2 -5.01 28.02 -1.07
C ASN A 2 -4.93 28.73 -2.43
N GLN A 3 -5.45 29.96 -2.52
CA GLN A 3 -5.50 30.75 -3.76
C GLN A 3 -4.14 31.21 -4.29
N HIS A 4 -3.09 31.14 -3.45
CA HIS A 4 -1.73 31.54 -3.81
C HIS A 4 -0.91 30.42 -4.47
N TRP A 5 -1.46 29.21 -4.62
CA TRP A 5 -0.74 28.10 -5.23
C TRP A 5 -0.79 28.17 -6.75
N ASN A 6 0.34 27.90 -7.39
CA ASN A 6 0.40 27.69 -8.83
C ASN A 6 -0.14 26.30 -9.20
N ALA A 7 -0.42 26.07 -10.48
CA ALA A 7 -0.99 24.82 -10.97
C ALA A 7 -0.14 23.59 -10.61
N GLU A 8 1.20 23.71 -10.67
CA GLU A 8 2.12 22.63 -10.31
C GLU A 8 1.99 22.22 -8.83
N LYS A 9 1.94 23.21 -7.93
CA LYS A 9 1.78 22.92 -6.51
C LYS A 9 0.43 22.29 -6.22
N ILE A 10 -0.64 22.75 -6.86
CA ILE A 10 -1.97 22.13 -6.74
C ILE A 10 -1.91 20.66 -7.20
N PHE A 11 -1.27 20.39 -8.34
CA PHE A 11 -1.12 19.03 -8.85
C PHE A 11 -0.33 18.13 -7.90
N GLN A 12 0.83 18.57 -7.40
CA GLN A 12 1.66 17.75 -6.52
C GLN A 12 0.99 17.49 -5.16
N GLU A 13 0.30 18.48 -4.59
CA GLU A 13 -0.44 18.29 -3.33
C GLU A 13 -1.63 17.35 -3.53
N ALA A 14 -2.38 17.50 -4.62
CA ALA A 14 -3.46 16.56 -4.96
C ALA A 14 -2.93 15.14 -5.16
N ARG A 15 -1.84 14.97 -5.92
CA ARG A 15 -1.17 13.69 -6.13
C ARG A 15 -0.71 13.07 -4.81
N ARG A 16 -0.14 13.86 -3.90
CA ARG A 16 0.30 13.41 -2.58
C ARG A 16 -0.86 12.90 -1.72
N ILE A 17 -2.01 13.57 -1.75
CA ILE A 17 -3.21 13.14 -1.04
C ILE A 17 -3.71 11.81 -1.60
N VAL A 18 -3.86 11.71 -2.93
CA VAL A 18 -4.33 10.47 -3.59
C VAL A 18 -3.38 9.29 -3.30
N MET A 19 -2.06 9.53 -3.27
CA MET A 19 -1.10 8.49 -2.90
C MET A 19 -1.28 8.02 -1.45
N ALA A 20 -1.54 8.95 -0.51
CA ALA A 20 -1.79 8.60 0.87
C ALA A 20 -3.11 7.82 1.04
N GLU A 21 -4.16 8.22 0.33
CA GLU A 21 -5.44 7.49 0.29
C GLU A 21 -5.27 6.08 -0.27
N TRP A 22 -4.53 5.94 -1.38
CA TRP A 22 -4.22 4.64 -1.96
C TRP A 22 -3.47 3.73 -0.98
N GLN A 23 -2.42 4.25 -0.33
CA GLN A 23 -1.67 3.50 0.69
C GLN A 23 -2.58 3.11 1.87
N HIS A 24 -3.48 3.99 2.31
CA HIS A 24 -4.42 3.68 3.37
C HIS A 24 -5.31 2.49 3.00
N VAL A 25 -5.92 2.50 1.81
CA VAL A 25 -6.76 1.39 1.32
C VAL A 25 -5.96 0.09 1.20
N VAL A 26 -4.74 0.16 0.65
CA VAL A 26 -3.89 -1.04 0.48
C VAL A 26 -3.56 -1.70 1.82
N TYR A 27 -3.11 -0.94 2.81
CA TYR A 27 -2.69 -1.49 4.11
C TYR A 27 -3.86 -1.81 5.05
N ASN A 28 -4.98 -1.08 4.95
CA ASN A 28 -6.14 -1.27 5.83
C ASN A 28 -7.11 -2.33 5.32
N GLU A 29 -7.27 -2.46 4.00
CA GLU A 29 -8.33 -3.29 3.41
C GLU A 29 -7.76 -4.45 2.60
N PHE A 30 -6.85 -4.17 1.67
CA PHE A 30 -6.35 -5.18 0.72
C PHE A 30 -5.40 -6.19 1.39
N LEU A 31 -4.34 -5.72 2.05
CA LEU A 31 -3.33 -6.60 2.65
C LEU A 31 -3.89 -7.54 3.73
N PRO A 32 -4.76 -7.10 4.66
CA PRO A 32 -5.38 -8.01 5.62
C PRO A 32 -6.23 -9.10 4.96
N ARG A 33 -6.86 -8.80 3.82
CA ARG A 33 -7.68 -9.75 3.07
C ARG A 33 -6.84 -10.77 2.31
N VAL A 34 -5.68 -10.38 1.79
CA VAL A 34 -4.77 -11.26 1.04
C VAL A 34 -3.88 -12.09 1.95
N LEU A 35 -3.28 -11.47 2.98
CA LEU A 35 -2.27 -12.12 3.85
C LEU A 35 -2.85 -12.64 5.17
N GLY A 36 -4.02 -12.16 5.58
CA GLY A 36 -4.62 -12.47 6.88
C GLY A 36 -4.01 -11.66 8.04
N TRP A 37 -4.76 -11.57 9.15
CA TRP A 37 -4.39 -10.76 10.32
C TRP A 37 -3.12 -11.22 11.04
N ASN A 38 -2.79 -12.52 10.97
CA ASN A 38 -1.57 -13.06 11.57
C ASN A 38 -0.33 -12.49 10.90
N ALA A 39 -0.29 -12.46 9.56
CA ALA A 39 0.82 -11.90 8.79
C ALA A 39 0.93 -10.38 8.98
N MET A 40 -0.21 -9.67 9.00
CA MET A 40 -0.24 -8.22 9.27
C MET A 40 0.41 -7.87 10.62
N THR A 41 0.20 -8.70 11.63
CA THR A 41 0.79 -8.50 12.97
C THR A 41 2.26 -8.90 13.00
N LEU A 42 2.62 -10.03 12.37
CA LEU A 42 4.00 -10.52 12.30
C LEU A 42 4.95 -9.51 11.64
N TYR A 43 4.50 -8.87 10.56
CA TYR A 43 5.28 -7.91 9.80
C TYR A 43 5.02 -6.44 10.18
N SER A 44 4.26 -6.19 11.25
CA SER A 44 3.95 -4.83 11.73
C SER A 44 3.34 -3.91 10.65
N LEU A 45 2.51 -4.47 9.76
CA LEU A 45 1.92 -3.75 8.62
C LEU A 45 0.62 -3.02 8.98
N ARG A 46 0.21 -3.05 10.25
CA ARG A 46 -1.04 -2.43 10.70
C ARG A 46 -0.89 -0.92 10.78
N LEU A 47 -1.85 -0.20 10.21
CA LEU A 47 -1.91 1.25 10.34
C LEU A 47 -2.23 1.63 11.80
N LYS A 48 -1.66 2.75 12.24
CA LYS A 48 -2.03 3.39 13.50
C LYS A 48 -3.43 4.00 13.33
N THR A 49 -4.28 3.85 14.36
CA THR A 49 -5.61 4.47 14.40
C THR A 49 -5.52 5.99 14.53
N GLU A 50 -4.40 6.50 15.05
CA GLU A 50 -4.15 7.91 15.26
C GLU A 50 -2.65 8.24 15.16
N GLY A 51 -2.33 9.49 14.81
CA GLY A 51 -0.97 10.00 14.69
C GLY A 51 -0.24 9.60 13.41
N TYR A 52 1.08 9.77 13.42
CA TYR A 52 1.94 9.54 12.27
C TYR A 52 2.79 8.27 12.43
N TYR A 53 3.12 7.64 11.29
CA TYR A 53 4.13 6.60 11.25
C TYR A 53 5.52 7.23 11.48
N THR A 54 6.29 6.66 12.40
CA THR A 54 7.57 7.22 12.89
C THR A 54 8.77 6.38 12.50
N ASP A 55 8.55 5.15 12.05
CA ASP A 55 9.59 4.13 11.98
C ASP A 55 10.08 4.00 10.52
N TYR A 56 10.34 5.15 9.89
CA TYR A 56 10.91 5.21 8.54
C TYR A 56 12.40 4.90 8.61
N ASP A 57 12.83 3.86 7.89
CA ASP A 57 14.24 3.49 7.76
C ASP A 57 14.76 3.86 6.37
N SER A 58 15.74 4.78 6.32
CA SER A 58 16.37 5.21 5.07
C SER A 58 17.28 4.15 4.44
N ASN A 59 17.67 3.11 5.20
CA ASN A 59 18.48 2.01 4.69
C ASN A 59 17.63 0.86 4.14
N CYS A 60 16.31 0.91 4.32
CA CYS A 60 15.40 -0.07 3.76
C CYS A 60 15.42 0.01 2.22
N ASN A 61 15.61 -1.13 1.54
CA ASN A 61 15.59 -1.19 0.08
C ASN A 61 14.14 -1.20 -0.43
N PRO A 62 13.68 -0.16 -1.15
CA PRO A 62 12.30 -0.06 -1.62
C PRO A 62 12.07 -0.80 -2.97
N THR A 63 13.08 -1.53 -3.48
CA THR A 63 12.99 -2.20 -4.78
C THR A 63 12.03 -3.39 -4.72
N VAL A 64 11.21 -3.54 -5.76
CA VAL A 64 10.34 -4.71 -5.91
C VAL A 64 11.17 -5.95 -6.23
N LEU A 65 10.97 -7.02 -5.46
CA LEU A 65 11.61 -8.31 -5.71
C LEU A 65 11.12 -8.91 -7.03
N ASN A 66 12.04 -9.50 -7.81
CA ASN A 66 11.70 -10.09 -9.10
C ASN A 66 10.68 -11.23 -8.95
N GLU A 67 10.84 -12.09 -7.94
CA GLU A 67 9.85 -13.14 -7.63
C GLU A 67 8.46 -12.57 -7.31
N PHE A 68 8.38 -11.40 -6.68
CA PHE A 68 7.11 -10.78 -6.37
C PHE A 68 6.41 -10.25 -7.63
N GLY A 69 7.14 -9.54 -8.50
CA GLY A 69 6.59 -8.98 -9.74
C GLY A 69 6.31 -10.01 -10.84
N THR A 70 7.03 -11.13 -10.86
CA THR A 70 6.89 -12.15 -11.93
C THR A 70 6.00 -13.33 -11.55
N ALA A 71 5.91 -13.69 -10.26
CA ALA A 71 5.18 -14.87 -9.82
C ALA A 71 4.21 -14.57 -8.66
N ALA A 72 4.70 -14.06 -7.52
CA ALA A 72 3.90 -14.07 -6.29
C ALA A 72 2.67 -13.16 -6.33
N PHE A 73 2.78 -11.96 -6.94
CA PHE A 73 1.65 -11.03 -7.03
C PHE A 73 0.63 -11.43 -8.12
N ARG A 74 0.88 -12.48 -8.89
CA ARG A 74 -0.07 -13.03 -9.89
C ARG A 74 -1.07 -14.02 -9.30
N PHE A 75 -1.39 -13.90 -8.01
CA PHE A 75 -2.32 -14.83 -7.33
C PHE A 75 -3.76 -14.73 -7.84
N GLU A 76 -4.10 -13.65 -8.55
CA GLU A 76 -5.38 -13.47 -9.23
C GLU A 76 -5.55 -14.37 -10.49
N GLU A 77 -4.47 -14.82 -11.12
CA GLU A 77 -4.53 -15.88 -12.16
C GLU A 77 -4.81 -17.26 -11.54
N ILE A 78 -4.38 -17.50 -10.29
CA ILE A 78 -4.52 -18.80 -9.61
C ILE A 78 -5.93 -18.94 -8.99
N SER A 79 -6.58 -17.82 -8.63
CA SER A 79 -7.94 -17.83 -8.06
C SER A 79 -9.02 -18.23 -9.09
N GLY A 80 -8.73 -18.16 -10.40
CA GLY A 80 -9.61 -18.68 -11.46
C GLY A 80 -9.78 -20.21 -11.44
N ILE A 81 -8.92 -20.95 -10.72
CA ILE A 81 -9.03 -22.41 -10.56
C ILE A 81 -9.81 -22.78 -9.28
N LEU A 82 -9.91 -21.88 -8.30
CA LEU A 82 -10.58 -22.16 -7.02
C LEU A 82 -12.09 -21.89 -7.03
N TYR A 83 -12.63 -21.26 -8.08
CA TYR A 83 -14.08 -21.19 -8.33
C TYR A 83 -14.59 -22.34 -9.24
N CYS A 84 -13.72 -23.29 -9.58
CA CYS A 84 -14.05 -24.54 -10.25
C CYS A 84 -13.65 -25.74 -9.38
N VAL A 85 -14.07 -25.75 -8.10
CA VAL A 85 -14.26 -26.98 -7.31
C VAL A 85 -15.51 -26.81 -6.45
#